data_AF-A0A7C1G9J5-F1
#
_entry.id   AF-A0A7C1G9J5-F1
#
_cell.length_a   1.000
_cell.length_b   1.000
_cell.length_c   1.000
_cell.angle_alpha   90.00
_cell.angle_beta   90.00
_cell.angle_gamma   90.00
#
_symmetry.space_group_name_H-M   'P 1'
#
loop_
_entity.id
_entity.type
_entity.pdbx_description
1 polymer ?
#
loop_
_entity_poly.entity_id
_entity_poly.type
_entity_poly.pdbx_seq_one_letter_code
_entity_poly.pdbx_strand_id
1 'polypeptide(L)' 'MMNYGNMGWGTGFGWIMGLLVVGFLFWLIYTAVQNTSTRRNENQIDSAKEILRKRYAKGEISEQEFKEISKDLV' A
#
# COMPACT_ATOMS: atom_id res chain seq x y z
N MET A 1 -16.95 -38.10 -5.73
CA MET A 1 -15.89 -39.06 -5.36
C MET A 1 -14.56 -38.42 -5.70
N MET A 2 -13.66 -38.44 -4.73
CA MET A 2 -12.48 -37.60 -4.62
C MET A 2 -11.52 -37.75 -5.82
N ASN A 3 -11.21 -36.61 -6.46
CA ASN A 3 -10.11 -36.49 -7.41
C ASN A 3 -8.79 -36.48 -6.62
N TYR A 4 -8.33 -37.68 -6.22
CA TYR A 4 -6.98 -37.92 -5.70
C TYR A 4 -5.98 -37.99 -6.87
N GLY A 5 -5.90 -36.92 -7.66
CA GLY A 5 -4.92 -36.76 -8.73
C GLY A 5 -3.57 -36.24 -8.25
N ASN A 6 -3.17 -36.51 -6.99
CA ASN A 6 -1.92 -35.98 -6.42
C ASN A 6 -1.00 -37.06 -5.82
N MET A 7 -1.05 -38.28 -6.37
CA MET A 7 -0.24 -39.41 -5.93
C MET A 7 0.92 -39.67 -6.91
N GLY A 8 1.82 -38.69 -7.10
CA GLY A 8 2.90 -38.84 -8.09
C GLY A 8 4.27 -38.23 -7.77
N TRP A 9 4.36 -37.08 -7.10
CA TRP A 9 5.61 -36.28 -7.10
C TRP A 9 6.09 -35.87 -5.70
N GLY A 10 5.69 -36.60 -4.66
CA GLY A 10 5.98 -36.27 -3.27
C GLY A 10 6.98 -37.23 -2.63
N THR A 11 8.30 -36.98 -2.77
CA THR A 11 9.27 -37.30 -1.68
C THR A 11 10.63 -36.59 -1.78
N GLY A 12 11.10 -36.18 -2.97
CA GLY A 12 12.45 -35.59 -3.12
C GLY A 12 12.52 -34.13 -3.58
N PHE A 13 11.75 -33.75 -4.60
CA PHE A 13 11.77 -32.40 -5.21
C PHE A 13 10.48 -31.59 -5.00
N GLY A 14 9.36 -32.25 -4.67
CA GLY A 14 8.07 -31.58 -4.48
C GLY A 14 8.03 -30.65 -3.26
N TRP A 15 8.80 -30.93 -2.20
CA TRP A 15 8.84 -30.09 -0.99
C TRP A 15 9.57 -28.75 -1.23
N ILE A 16 10.61 -28.75 -2.07
CA ILE A 16 11.32 -27.54 -2.49
C ILE A 16 10.43 -26.65 -3.35
N MET A 17 9.70 -27.24 -4.31
CA MET A 17 8.73 -26.49 -5.11
C MET A 17 7.56 -25.97 -4.26
N GLY A 18 7.11 -26.76 -3.27
CA GLY A 18 6.12 -26.31 -2.28
C GLY A 18 6.59 -25.11 -1.48
N LEU A 19 7.84 -25.13 -0.98
CA LEU A 19 8.44 -24.00 -0.27
C LEU A 19 8.59 -22.76 -1.15
N LEU A 20 8.97 -22.91 -2.41
CA LEU A 20 9.04 -21.81 -3.37
C LEU A 20 7.68 -21.14 -3.58
N VAL A 21 6.62 -21.93 -3.76
CA VAL A 21 5.26 -21.41 -3.94
C VAL A 21 4.78 -20.69 -2.69
N VAL A 22 4.99 -21.26 -1.50
CA VAL A 22 4.63 -20.62 -0.22
C VAL A 22 5.42 -19.34 -0.03
N GLY A 23 6.74 -19.36 -0.25
CA GLY A 23 7.60 -18.19 -0.14
C GLY A 23 7.21 -17.07 -1.11
N PHE A 24 6.86 -17.42 -2.36
CA PHE A 24 6.38 -16.45 -3.34
C PHE A 24 5.04 -15.82 -2.92
N LEU A 25 4.12 -16.63 -2.39
CA LEU A 25 2.84 -16.15 -1.88
C LEU A 25 3.02 -15.17 -0.71
N PHE A 26 3.90 -15.51 0.24
CA PHE A 26 4.25 -14.62 1.34
C PHE A 26 4.90 -13.31 0.86
N TRP A 27 5.84 -13.40 -0.08
CA TRP A 27 6.51 -12.22 -0.66
C TRP A 27 5.51 -11.30 -1.36
N LEU A 28 4.55 -11.85 -2.11
CA LEU A 28 3.52 -11.10 -2.81
C LEU A 28 2.61 -10.35 -1.83
N ILE A 29 2.18 -11.01 -0.75
CA ILE A 29 1.38 -10.38 0.31
C ILE A 29 2.19 -9.29 1.02
N TYR A 30 3.45 -9.57 1.39
CA TYR A 30 4.33 -8.61 2.05
C TYR A 30 4.55 -7.37 1.20
N THR A 31 4.85 -7.53 -0.10
CA THR A 31 5.06 -6.40 -1.03
C THR A 31 3.79 -5.58 -1.25
N ALA A 32 2.62 -6.23 -1.31
CA ALA A 32 1.34 -5.54 -1.46
C ALA A 32 1.00 -4.68 -0.23
N VAL A 33 1.27 -5.21 0.98
CA VAL A 33 1.05 -4.48 2.24
C VAL A 33 2.08 -3.34 2.41
N GLN A 34 3.34 -3.58 2.03
CA GLN A 34 4.41 -2.56 2.06
C GLN A 34 4.08 -1.38 1.13
N ASN A 35 3.68 -1.67 -0.12
CA ASN A 35 3.34 -0.64 -1.10
C ASN A 35 2.09 0.16 -0.73
N THR A 36 1.14 -0.45 -0.01
CA THR A 36 -0.05 0.27 0.49
C THR A 36 0.31 1.22 1.64
N SER A 37 1.34 0.91 2.42
CA SER A 37 1.77 1.72 3.55
C SER A 37 2.56 2.97 3.10
N THR A 38 3.38 2.85 2.06
CA THR A 38 4.12 4.00 1.49
C THR A 38 3.19 4.94 0.70
N ARG A 39 2.22 4.40 -0.07
CA ARG A 39 1.29 5.26 -0.83
C ARG A 39 0.19 5.93 0.00
N ARG A 40 -0.01 5.54 1.27
CA ARG A 40 -1.01 6.17 2.14
C ARG A 40 -0.49 7.43 2.81
N ASN A 41 0.82 7.55 3.00
CA ASN A 41 1.43 8.74 3.62
C ASN A 41 1.62 9.87 2.60
N GLU A 42 2.07 9.55 1.38
CA GLU A 42 2.20 10.54 0.29
C GLU A 42 0.84 11.14 -0.09
N ASN A 43 -0.20 10.30 -0.25
CA ASN A 43 -1.55 10.79 -0.50
C ASN A 43 -2.14 11.64 0.63
N GLN A 44 -1.73 11.46 1.90
CA GLN A 44 -2.24 12.31 2.99
C GLN A 44 -1.63 13.71 2.96
N ILE A 45 -0.34 13.82 2.64
CA ILE A 45 0.36 15.12 2.54
C ILE A 45 -0.14 15.89 1.30
N ASP A 46 -0.31 15.19 0.17
CA ASP A 46 -0.91 15.78 -1.03
C ASP A 46 -2.36 16.19 -0.78
N SER A 47 -3.16 15.35 -0.11
CA SER A 47 -4.55 15.67 0.21
C SER A 47 -4.65 16.88 1.16
N ALA A 48 -3.79 17.01 2.18
CA ALA A 48 -3.79 18.17 3.08
C ALA A 48 -3.48 19.49 2.34
N LYS A 49 -2.45 19.51 1.49
CA LYS A 49 -2.09 20.67 0.67
C LYS A 49 -3.18 20.99 -0.36
N GLU A 50 -3.76 19.98 -0.99
CA GLU A 50 -4.82 20.15 -1.97
C GLU A 50 -6.12 20.68 -1.32
N ILE A 51 -6.49 20.18 -0.13
CA ILE A 51 -7.63 20.67 0.66
C ILE A 51 -7.44 22.15 1.04
N LEU A 52 -6.26 22.53 1.50
CA LEU A 52 -5.93 23.93 1.83
C LEU A 52 -6.07 24.85 0.61
N ARG A 53 -5.50 24.45 -0.53
CA ARG A 53 -5.55 25.23 -1.77
C ARG A 53 -6.98 25.40 -2.28
N LYS A 54 -7.81 24.37 -2.16
CA LYS A 54 -9.21 24.36 -2.59
C LYS A 54 -10.09 25.30 -1.75
N ARG A 55 -9.84 25.39 -0.44
CA ARG A 55 -10.56 26.30 0.46
C ARG A 55 -10.10 27.75 0.35
N TYR A 56 -8.81 27.99 0.10
CA TYR A 56 -8.29 29.31 -0.24
C TYR A 56 -8.91 29.84 -1.55
N ALA A 57 -8.98 29.01 -2.59
CA ALA A 57 -9.62 29.39 -3.86
C ALA A 57 -11.13 29.67 -3.73
N LYS A 58 -11.80 29.02 -2.78
CA LYS A 58 -13.19 29.32 -2.41
C LYS A 58 -13.34 30.59 -1.56
N GLY A 59 -12.24 31.18 -1.07
CA GLY A 59 -12.26 32.31 -0.14
C GLY A 59 -12.74 31.95 1.27
N GLU A 60 -12.80 30.65 1.62
CA GLU A 60 -13.22 30.18 2.95
C GLU A 60 -12.11 30.35 4.00
N ILE A 61 -10.88 30.62 3.57
CA ILE A 61 -9.69 30.79 4.43
C ILE A 61 -8.95 32.05 4.00
N SER A 62 -8.53 32.86 4.98
CA SER A 62 -7.72 34.06 4.73
C SER A 62 -6.28 33.71 4.33
N GLU A 63 -5.61 34.60 3.58
CA GLU A 63 -4.20 34.43 3.20
C GLU A 63 -3.27 34.24 4.41
N GLN A 64 -3.63 34.83 5.57
CA GLN A 64 -2.91 34.67 6.83
C GLN A 64 -2.99 33.23 7.36
N GLU A 65 -4.19 32.65 7.41
CA GLU A 65 -4.40 31.26 7.84
C GLU A 65 -3.76 30.26 6.87
N PHE A 66 -3.81 30.52 5.57
CA PHE A 66 -3.11 29.69 4.58
C PHE A 66 -1.60 29.66 4.86
N LYS A 67 -1.00 30.80 5.22
CA LYS A 67 0.43 30.95 5.45
C LYS A 67 0.90 30.29 6.74
N GLU A 68 0.08 30.25 7.78
CA GLU A 68 0.39 29.53 9.02
C GLU A 68 0.36 28.02 8.81
N ILE A 69 -0.69 27.49 8.17
CA ILE A 69 -0.85 26.05 7.99
C ILE A 69 0.16 25.50 6.97
N SER A 70 0.48 26.27 5.92
CA SER A 70 1.50 25.86 4.95
C SER A 70 2.92 25.84 5.54
N LYS A 71 3.18 26.60 6.60
CA LYS A 71 4.46 26.60 7.33
C LYS A 71 4.57 25.43 8.31
N ASP A 72 3.45 24.92 8.80
CA ASP A 72 3.37 23.76 9.71
C ASP A 72 3.49 22.42 8.95
N LEU A 73 3.13 22.42 7.65
CA LEU A 73 3.21 21.25 6.75
C LEU A 73 4.56 21.11 6.00
N VAL A 74 5.59 21.88 6.37
CA VAL A 74 6.95 21.87 5.78
C VAL A 74 7.95 21.22 6.71
#